data_AF-A0A497MH26-F1
#
_entry.id   AF-A0A497MH26-F1
#
_cell.length_a   1.000
_cell.length_b   1.000
_cell.length_c   1.000
_cell.angle_alpha   90.00
_cell.angle_beta   90.00
_cell.angle_gamma   90.00
#
_symmetry.space_group_name_H-M   'P 1'
#
loop_
_entity.id
_entity.type
_entity.pdbx_description
1 polymer ?
#
loop_
_entity_poly.entity_id
_entity_poly.type
_entity_poly.pdbx_seq_one_letter_code
_entity_poly.pdbx_strand_id
1 'polypeptide(L)'
;MYSLTKKPNGIFSIDFKENKDGVPCVTEINPGRFFTPSYMYVEAGVNLPLVYLKLAFDEDVQNLPKFDAFKRKILWIRGIDIEPVAVEI
;
A
#
# COMPACT_ATOMS: atom_id res chain seq x y z
N MET A 1 23.21 2.57 -9.23
CA MET A 1 22.16 2.03 -8.33
C MET A 1 22.27 0.51 -8.38
N TYR A 2 22.67 -0.12 -7.27
CA TYR A 2 22.87 -1.57 -7.21
C TYR A 2 21.59 -2.22 -6.66
N SER A 3 21.10 -3.27 -7.29
CA SER A 3 19.96 -4.06 -6.80
C SER A 3 20.45 -5.38 -6.20
N LEU A 4 19.93 -5.77 -5.04
CA LEU A 4 20.21 -7.06 -4.41
C LEU A 4 19.52 -8.24 -5.13
N THR A 5 18.48 -7.98 -5.92
CA THR A 5 17.74 -9.00 -6.68
C THR A 5 17.28 -8.47 -8.04
N LYS A 6 17.20 -9.35 -9.05
CA LYS A 6 16.62 -9.02 -10.36
C LYS A 6 15.09 -8.99 -10.35
N LYS A 7 14.46 -9.55 -9.31
CA LYS A 7 13.01 -9.65 -9.16
C LYS A 7 12.62 -9.34 -7.71
N PRO A 8 12.62 -8.06 -7.30
CA PRO A 8 12.11 -7.70 -5.98
C PRO A 8 10.61 -8.05 -5.91
N ASN A 9 10.21 -8.73 -4.85
CA ASN A 9 8.83 -9.10 -4.56
C ASN A 9 8.48 -8.72 -3.10
N GLY A 10 7.18 -8.72 -2.77
CA GLY A 10 6.67 -8.30 -1.47
C GLY A 10 6.11 -6.87 -1.48
N ILE A 11 6.03 -6.26 -0.30
CA ILE A 11 5.42 -4.94 -0.10
C ILE A 11 6.50 -3.87 -0.05
N PHE A 12 6.25 -2.76 -0.74
CA PHE A 12 7.06 -1.57 -0.69
C PHE A 12 6.17 -0.37 -0.42
N SER A 13 6.36 0.28 0.72
CA SER A 13 5.68 1.51 1.08
C SER A 13 6.63 2.67 0.78
N ILE A 14 6.21 3.61 -0.07
CA ILE A 14 7.07 4.72 -0.52
C ILE A 14 6.40 6.04 -0.15
N ASP A 15 7.09 6.86 0.63
CA ASP A 15 6.64 8.19 0.99
C ASP A 15 7.13 9.22 -0.03
N PHE A 16 6.23 10.12 -0.41
CA PHE A 16 6.51 11.23 -1.30
C PHE A 16 6.17 12.55 -0.63
N LYS A 17 6.95 13.58 -0.94
CA LYS A 17 6.61 14.97 -0.64
C LYS A 17 6.88 15.85 -1.86
N GLU A 18 5.97 16.77 -2.13
CA GLU A 18 6.14 17.75 -3.19
C GLU A 18 7.20 18.79 -2.79
N ASN A 19 8.12 19.10 -3.71
CA ASN A 19 9.07 20.20 -3.53
C ASN A 19 8.43 21.56 -3.87
N LYS A 20 9.18 22.66 -3.72
CA LYS A 20 8.69 24.03 -3.99
C LYS A 20 8.23 24.27 -5.45
N ASP A 21 8.65 23.40 -6.38
CA ASP A 21 8.40 23.50 -7.81
C ASP A 21 7.29 22.53 -8.27
N GLY A 22 6.59 21.87 -7.33
CA GLY A 22 5.50 20.94 -7.65
C GLY A 22 5.94 19.50 -7.99
N VAL A 23 7.21 19.15 -7.77
CA VAL A 23 7.75 17.83 -8.15
C VAL A 23 7.65 16.86 -6.96
N PRO A 24 7.04 15.67 -7.13
CA PRO A 24 7.03 14.65 -6.09
C PRO A 24 8.44 14.08 -5.89
N CYS A 25 8.97 14.22 -4.68
CA CYS A 25 10.26 13.69 -4.27
C CYS A 25 10.04 12.52 -3.31
N VAL A 26 10.71 11.39 -3.56
CA VAL A 26 10.75 10.27 -2.60
C VAL A 26 11.46 10.73 -1.33
N THR A 27 10.83 10.58 -0.18
CA THR A 27 11.41 10.89 1.13
C THR A 27 11.82 9.65 1.90
N GLU A 28 11.09 8.54 1.74
CA GLU A 28 11.35 7.29 2.45
C GLU A 28 10.93 6.08 1.62
N ILE A 29 11.65 4.97 1.76
CA ILE A 29 11.29 3.67 1.20
C ILE A 29 11.30 2.65 2.35
N ASN A 30 10.14 2.04 2.59
CA ASN A 30 9.89 1.05 3.62
C ASN A 30 9.66 -0.33 2.99
N PRO A 31 10.72 -1.13 2.73
CA PRO A 31 10.57 -2.48 2.21
C PRO A 31 10.06 -3.44 3.28
N GLY A 32 9.16 -4.35 2.90
CA GLY A 32 8.60 -5.38 3.77
C GLY A 32 7.64 -4.87 4.85
N ARG A 33 7.18 -3.62 4.76
CA ARG A 33 6.24 -3.01 5.71
C ARG A 33 5.08 -2.36 5.00
N PHE A 34 3.88 -2.60 5.50
CA PHE A 34 2.73 -1.75 5.17
C PHE A 34 2.83 -0.42 5.90
N PHE A 35 2.19 0.61 5.33
CA PHE A 35 1.84 1.79 6.09
C PHE A 35 0.92 1.44 7.28
N THR A 36 0.99 2.24 8.35
CA THR A 36 0.23 2.02 9.60
C THR A 36 -1.26 1.71 9.38
N PRO A 37 -2.01 2.32 8.43
CA PRO A 37 -3.39 1.93 8.18
C PRO A 37 -3.49 0.80 7.14
N SER A 38 -2.86 -0.35 7.37
CA SER A 38 -2.94 -1.48 6.41
C SER A 38 -4.36 -2.02 6.21
N TYR A 39 -5.22 -1.88 7.23
CA TYR A 39 -6.63 -2.25 7.15
C TYR A 39 -7.43 -1.37 6.17
N MET A 40 -6.98 -0.13 5.92
CA MET A 40 -7.58 0.78 4.94
C MET A 40 -7.62 0.18 3.53
N TYR A 41 -6.65 -0.66 3.16
CA TYR A 41 -6.66 -1.33 1.85
C TYR A 41 -7.84 -2.29 1.69
N VAL A 42 -8.12 -3.05 2.75
CA VAL A 42 -9.27 -3.98 2.79
C VAL A 42 -10.55 -3.19 2.66
N GLU A 43 -10.66 -2.09 3.43
CA GLU A 43 -11.78 -1.17 3.35
C GLU A 43 -11.87 -0.44 2.01
N ALA A 44 -10.79 -0.29 1.24
CA ALA A 44 -10.83 0.20 -0.14
C ALA A 44 -11.16 -0.89 -1.17
N GLY A 45 -11.45 -2.13 -0.72
CA GLY A 45 -11.84 -3.27 -1.55
C GLY A 45 -10.68 -4.16 -2.03
N VAL A 46 -9.49 -4.01 -1.46
CA VAL A 46 -8.29 -4.79 -1.82
C VAL A 46 -7.59 -5.34 -0.59
N ASN A 47 -7.60 -6.67 -0.43
CA ASN A 47 -6.92 -7.31 0.67
C ASN A 47 -5.42 -7.53 0.39
N LEU A 48 -4.63 -6.44 0.41
CA LEU A 48 -3.17 -6.51 0.21
C LEU A 48 -2.44 -7.39 1.25
N PRO A 49 -2.82 -7.42 2.54
CA PRO A 49 -2.23 -8.39 3.49
C PRO A 49 -2.39 -9.84 3.06
N LEU A 50 -3.56 -10.23 2.55
CA LEU A 50 -3.80 -11.58 2.02
C LEU A 50 -2.93 -11.85 0.78
N VAL A 51 -2.81 -10.88 -0.12
CA VAL A 51 -1.96 -10.98 -1.32
C VAL A 51 -0.50 -11.19 -0.92
N TYR A 52 -0.01 -10.44 0.07
CA TYR A 52 1.34 -10.61 0.59
C TYR A 52 1.57 -12.00 1.19
N LEU A 53 0.61 -12.52 1.95
CA LEU A 53 0.68 -13.87 2.53
C LEU A 53 0.75 -14.94 1.43
N LYS A 54 -0.14 -14.85 0.43
CA LYS A 54 -0.16 -15.79 -0.71
C LYS A 54 1.16 -15.79 -1.47
N LEU A 55 1.71 -14.60 -1.75
CA LEU A 55 3.02 -14.47 -2.38
C LEU A 55 4.14 -15.13 -1.58
N ALA A 56 4.07 -15.12 -0.24
CA ALA A 56 5.07 -15.75 0.61
C ALA A 56 5.01 -17.29 0.59
N PHE A 57 3.88 -17.87 0.18
CA PHE A 57 3.67 -19.31 0.05
C PHE A 57 3.67 -19.80 -1.42
N ASP A 58 4.13 -18.96 -2.35
CA ASP A 58 4.09 -19.23 -3.80
C ASP A 58 2.68 -19.59 -4.32
N GLU A 59 1.65 -19.09 -3.63
CA GLU A 59 0.26 -19.24 -4.06
C GLU A 59 -0.09 -18.21 -5.15
N ASP A 60 -1.08 -18.56 -5.97
CA ASP A 60 -1.52 -17.68 -7.04
C ASP A 60 -2.28 -16.46 -6.49
N VAL A 61 -1.90 -15.29 -7.00
CA VAL A 61 -2.47 -13.98 -6.68
C VAL A 61 -3.06 -13.35 -7.94
N GLN A 62 -3.97 -14.05 -8.61
CA GLN A 62 -4.60 -13.51 -9.82
C GLN A 62 -5.57 -12.37 -9.50
N ASN A 63 -5.55 -11.36 -10.38
CA ASN A 63 -6.51 -10.25 -10.51
C ASN A 63 -6.27 -9.00 -9.66
N LEU A 64 -5.03 -8.49 -9.61
CA LEU A 64 -4.81 -7.08 -9.30
C LEU A 64 -4.37 -6.31 -10.55
N PRO A 65 -4.91 -5.10 -10.80
CA PRO A 65 -4.36 -4.23 -11.81
C PRO A 65 -2.95 -3.78 -11.39
N LYS A 66 -2.13 -3.42 -12.39
CA LYS A 66 -0.75 -2.95 -12.16
C LYS A 66 -0.70 -1.68 -11.31
N PHE A 67 -1.71 -0.83 -11.45
CA PHE A 67 -1.89 0.44 -10.74
C PHE A 67 -3.34 0.57 -10.30
N ASP A 68 -3.60 1.45 -9.33
CA ASP A 68 -4.96 1.84 -8.92
C ASP A 68 -5.87 0.65 -8.57
N ALA A 69 -5.36 -0.25 -7.72
CA ALA A 69 -6.08 -1.47 -7.36
C ALA A 69 -7.34 -1.25 -6.52
N PHE A 70 -7.46 -0.11 -5.83
CA PHE A 70 -8.60 0.19 -4.97
C PHE A 70 -9.90 0.20 -5.77
N LYS A 71 -10.93 -0.44 -5.21
CA LYS A 71 -12.23 -0.59 -5.86
C LYS A 71 -13.18 0.57 -5.57
N ARG A 72 -12.87 1.38 -4.56
CA ARG A 72 -13.64 2.55 -4.14
C ARG A 72 -12.71 3.61 -3.56
N LYS A 73 -13.13 4.87 -3.66
CA LYS A 73 -12.46 5.99 -3.02
C LYS A 73 -13.00 6.15 -1.62
N ILE A 74 -12.11 6.22 -0.65
CA ILE A 74 -12.49 6.34 0.75
C ILE A 74 -11.70 7.45 1.43
N LEU A 75 -12.36 8.14 2.35
CA LEU A 75 -11.72 8.93 3.39
C LEU A 75 -11.53 8.02 4.61
N TRP A 76 -10.26 7.84 5.01
CA TRP A 76 -9.89 7.04 6.19
C TRP A 76 -9.73 7.93 7.42
N ILE A 77 -10.68 7.85 8.35
CA ILE A 77 -10.68 8.65 9.58
C ILE A 77 -10.25 7.75 10.74
N ARG A 78 -9.23 8.17 11.49
CA ARG A 78 -8.74 7.44 12.66
C ARG A 78 -8.44 8.38 13.82
N GLY A 79 -8.55 7.87 15.04
CA GLY A 79 -8.14 8.56 16.27
C GLY A 79 -7.39 7.61 17.21
N ILE A 80 -6.97 8.14 18.36
CA ILE A 80 -6.45 7.32 19.46
C ILE A 80 -7.65 6.65 20.15
N ASP A 81 -7.53 5.36 20.45
CA ASP A 81 -8.52 4.56 21.19
C ASP A 81 -9.94 4.53 20.59
N ILE A 82 -10.06 4.80 19.29
CA ILE A 82 -11.30 4.63 18.54
C ILE A 82 -11.07 3.74 17.31
N GLU A 83 -12.07 2.94 16.98
CA GLU A 83 -12.06 2.17 15.73
C GLU A 83 -12.06 3.16 14.55
N PRO A 84 -11.16 2.99 13.56
CA PRO A 84 -11.18 3.83 12.37
C PRO A 84 -12.44 3.61 11.55
N VAL A 85 -12.81 4.64 10.77
CA VAL A 85 -13.99 4.63 9.89
C VAL A 85 -13.55 4.92 8.46
N ALA A 86 -14.02 4.10 7.52
CA ALA A 86 -13.97 4.39 6.09
C ALA A 86 -15.27 5.06 5.64
N VAL A 87 -15.17 6.24 5.04
CA VAL A 87 -16.29 6.94 4.42
C VAL A 87 -16.08 6.95 2.91
N GLU A 88 -17.01 6.41 2.13
CA GLU A 88 -16.93 6.42 0.67
C GLU A 88 -17.16 7.84 0.11
N ILE A 89 -16.37 8.26 -0.88
CA ILE A 89 -16.38 9.61 -1.48
C ILE A 89 -16.35 9.60 -3.01
#